data_AF-A0A2G6I033-F1
#
_entry.id   AF-A0A2G6I033-F1
#
_cell.length_a   1.000
_cell.length_b   1.000
_cell.length_c   1.000
_cell.angle_alpha   90.00
_cell.angle_beta   90.00
_cell.angle_gamma   90.00
#
_symmetry.space_group_name_H-M   'P 1'
#
loop_
_entity.id
_entity.type
_entity.pdbx_description
1 polymer ?
#
loop_
_entity_poly.entity_id
_entity_poly.type
_entity_poly.pdbx_seq_one_letter_code
_entity_poly.pdbx_strand_id
1 'polypeptide(L)' 'MRTHNFYFSNETKRGEITSQKSSGRCWIFAALNAARVKTMEQLNLETFEFSQNHTLFWDKLEKSNYFLESILET' A
#
# COMPACT_ATOMS: atom_id res chain seq x y z
N MET A 1 -29.01 -16.99 -6.80
CA MET A 1 -27.88 -16.14 -6.36
C MET A 1 -27.44 -15.31 -7.56
N ARG A 2 -27.48 -13.98 -7.50
CA ARG A 2 -27.08 -13.15 -8.66
C ARG A 2 -25.55 -13.14 -8.74
N THR A 3 -24.99 -13.66 -9.83
CA THR A 3 -23.55 -13.62 -10.11
C THR A 3 -23.19 -12.30 -10.78
N HIS A 4 -22.11 -11.68 -10.31
CA HIS A 4 -21.55 -10.48 -10.94
C HIS A 4 -20.58 -10.90 -12.07
N ASN A 5 -20.57 -10.18 -13.19
CA ASN A 5 -19.79 -10.53 -14.38
C ASN A 5 -18.41 -9.83 -14.48
N PHE A 6 -18.09 -8.94 -13.52
CA PHE A 6 -16.83 -8.18 -13.46
C PHE A 6 -16.47 -7.41 -14.73
N TYR A 7 -17.49 -6.98 -15.50
CA TYR A 7 -17.30 -6.12 -16.66
C TYR A 7 -17.31 -4.65 -16.25
N PHE A 8 -16.27 -3.91 -16.60
CA PHE A 8 -16.15 -2.47 -16.33
C PHE A 8 -15.87 -1.74 -17.64
N SER A 9 -16.58 -0.64 -17.90
CA SER A 9 -16.37 0.18 -19.11
C SER A 9 -15.05 0.95 -19.08
N ASN A 10 -14.55 1.26 -17.88
CA ASN A 10 -13.29 1.97 -17.66
C ASN A 10 -12.45 1.19 -16.66
N GLU A 11 -11.23 0.81 -17.07
CA GLU A 11 -10.28 0.10 -16.21
C GLU A 11 -9.01 0.93 -16.02
N THR A 12 -8.55 1.01 -14.78
CA THR A 12 -7.29 1.67 -14.45
C THR A 12 -6.12 0.72 -14.64
N LYS A 13 -5.00 1.22 -15.17
CA LYS A 13 -3.73 0.47 -15.16
C LYS A 13 -3.36 0.09 -13.73
N ARG A 14 -2.87 -1.14 -13.57
CA ARG A 14 -2.39 -1.69 -12.30
C ARG A 14 -1.23 -2.63 -12.56
N GLY A 15 -0.33 -2.76 -11.59
CA GLY A 15 0.65 -3.83 -11.58
C GLY A 15 0.07 -5.15 -11.05
N GLU A 16 0.93 -6.13 -10.84
CA GLU A 16 0.55 -7.43 -10.27
C GLU A 16 -0.05 -7.33 -8.86
N ILE A 17 -0.77 -8.38 -8.46
CA ILE A 17 -1.47 -8.44 -7.18
C ILE A 17 -0.46 -8.57 -6.03
N THR A 18 -0.53 -7.63 -5.10
CA THR A 18 0.30 -7.60 -3.88
C THR A 18 -0.34 -8.40 -2.74
N SER A 19 0.46 -8.98 -1.84
CA SER A 19 -0.05 -9.70 -0.65
C SER A 19 0.55 -9.20 0.67
N GLN A 20 -0.29 -8.67 1.56
CA GLN A 20 0.13 -8.24 2.89
C GLN A 20 0.39 -9.41 3.86
N LYS A 21 -0.05 -10.63 3.51
CA LYS A 21 -0.03 -11.83 4.37
C LYS A 21 -0.70 -11.55 5.73
N SER A 22 -0.31 -12.25 6.79
CA SER A 22 -0.86 -12.09 8.15
C SER A 22 -0.33 -10.81 8.83
N SER A 23 -0.69 -9.64 8.30
CA SER A 23 -0.32 -8.34 8.87
C SER A 23 -1.41 -7.30 8.68
N GLY A 24 -1.46 -6.28 9.54
CA GLY A 24 -2.41 -5.16 9.47
C GLY A 24 -1.97 -4.01 8.54
N ARG A 25 -1.39 -4.32 7.37
CA ARG A 25 -0.72 -3.31 6.50
C ARG A 25 -1.54 -2.85 5.31
N CYS A 26 -2.85 -3.12 5.29
CA CYS A 26 -3.71 -2.80 4.14
C CYS A 26 -3.61 -1.34 3.68
N TRP A 27 -3.50 -0.41 4.63
CA TRP A 27 -3.37 1.02 4.34
C TRP A 27 -2.05 1.35 3.60
N ILE A 28 -0.93 0.73 3.99
CA ILE A 28 0.37 0.89 3.31
C ILE A 28 0.29 0.31 1.90
N PHE A 29 -0.28 -0.89 1.75
CA PHE A 29 -0.41 -1.54 0.45
C PHE A 29 -1.31 -0.74 -0.49
N ALA A 30 -2.45 -0.23 -0.01
CA ALA A 30 -3.35 0.60 -0.81
C ALA A 30 -2.66 1.89 -1.29
N ALA A 31 -1.96 2.60 -0.40
CA ALA A 31 -1.26 3.83 -0.75
C ALA A 31 -0.15 3.58 -1.80
N LEU A 32 0.66 2.54 -1.60
CA LEU A 32 1.75 2.20 -2.52
C LEU A 32 1.25 1.63 -3.85
N ASN A 33 0.12 0.91 -3.85
CA ASN A 33 -0.52 0.42 -5.08
C ASN A 33 -1.07 1.56 -5.94
N ALA A 34 -1.55 2.63 -5.33
CA ALA A 34 -1.93 3.85 -6.06
C ALA A 34 -0.69 4.58 -6.60
N ALA A 35 0.34 4.77 -5.77
CA ALA A 35 1.54 5.49 -6.15
C ALA A 35 2.32 4.81 -7.30
N ARG A 36 2.36 3.47 -7.33
CA ARG A 36 3.14 2.74 -8.34
C ARG A 36 2.66 2.95 -9.76
N VAL A 37 1.38 3.25 -9.99
CA VAL A 37 0.82 3.38 -11.35
C VAL A 37 1.57 4.47 -12.14
N LYS A 38 1.81 5.63 -11.51
CA LYS A 38 2.58 6.71 -12.11
C LYS A 38 4.05 6.35 -12.31
N THR A 39 4.64 5.62 -11.36
CA THR A 39 6.04 5.18 -11.44
C THR A 39 6.25 4.19 -12.57
N MET A 40 5.32 3.25 -12.74
CA MET A 40 5.31 2.29 -13.85
C MET A 40 5.25 2.99 -15.20
N GLU A 41 4.39 4.01 -15.33
CA GLU A 41 4.28 4.82 -16.53
C GLU A 41 5.58 5.60 -16.83
N GLN A 42 6.16 6.25 -15.82
CA GLN A 42 7.37 7.06 -15.99
C GLN A 42 8.62 6.23 -16.33
N LEU A 43 8.72 5.02 -15.81
CA LEU A 43 9.87 4.14 -16.01
C LEU A 43 9.64 3.07 -17.09
N ASN A 44 8.48 3.09 -17.75
CA ASN A 44 8.06 2.11 -18.75
C ASN A 44 8.18 0.65 -18.25
N LEU A 45 7.66 0.39 -17.04
CA LEU A 45 7.66 -0.92 -16.39
C LEU A 45 6.26 -1.55 -16.44
N GLU A 46 6.18 -2.84 -16.75
CA GLU A 46 4.92 -3.59 -16.76
C GLU A 46 4.37 -3.81 -15.34
N THR A 47 5.25 -4.12 -14.40
CA THR A 47 4.91 -4.26 -12.97
C THR A 47 6.00 -3.65 -12.11
N PHE A 48 5.59 -3.10 -10.98
CA PHE A 48 6.48 -2.51 -9.98
C PHE A 48 5.85 -2.63 -8.60
N GLU A 49 6.69 -2.74 -7.58
CA GLU A 49 6.27 -2.66 -6.19
C GLU A 49 7.25 -1.79 -5.39
N PHE A 50 6.69 -0.87 -4.62
CA PHE A 50 7.44 -0.20 -3.56
C PHE A 50 7.61 -1.14 -2.38
N SER A 51 8.72 -0.98 -1.64
CA SER A 51 8.94 -1.73 -0.41
C SER A 51 7.91 -1.32 0.67
N GLN A 52 6.89 -2.16 0.86
CA GLN A 52 5.90 -1.95 1.91
C GLN A 52 6.53 -2.18 3.29
N ASN A 53 7.59 -3.01 3.36
CA ASN A 53 8.33 -3.25 4.61
C ASN A 53 9.17 -2.04 5.04
N HIS A 54 9.74 -1.29 4.09
CA HIS A 54 10.45 -0.05 4.41
C HIS A 54 9.53 0.97 5.09
N THR A 55 8.33 1.17 4.54
CA THR A 55 7.33 2.08 5.13
C THR A 55 6.86 1.59 6.51
N LEU A 56 6.65 0.27 6.66
CA LEU A 56 6.26 -0.32 7.94
C LEU A 56 7.32 -0.15 9.03
N PHE A 57 8.59 -0.28 8.69
CA PHE A 57 9.70 -0.12 9.63
C PHE A 57 9.66 1.26 10.28
N TRP A 58 9.58 2.30 9.47
CA TRP A 58 9.50 3.68 9.95
C TRP A 58 8.20 3.96 10.69
N ASP A 59 7.05 3.47 10.20
CA ASP A 59 5.77 3.60 10.91
C ASP A 59 5.84 3.05 12.34
N LYS A 60 6.48 1.89 12.54
CA LYS A 60 6.65 1.31 13.86
C LYS A 60 7.59 2.11 14.73
N LEU A 61 8.73 2.54 14.19
CA LEU A 61 9.70 3.34 14.92
C LEU A 61 9.09 4.66 15.41
N GLU A 62 8.44 5.39 14.50
CA GLU A 62 7.79 6.68 14.77
C GLU A 62 6.66 6.53 15.79
N LYS A 63 5.82 5.50 15.66
CA LYS A 63 4.74 5.25 16.63
C LYS A 63 5.26 4.88 18.00
N SER A 64 6.36 4.14 18.09
CA SER A 64 7.01 3.85 19.37
C SER A 64 7.53 5.13 20.04
N ASN A 65 8.16 6.02 19.28
CA ASN A 65 8.60 7.31 19.81
C ASN A 65 7.42 8.17 20.23
N TYR A 66 6.41 8.31 19.37
CA TYR A 66 5.19 9.07 19.66
C TYR A 66 4.48 8.59 20.92
N PHE A 67 4.42 7.27 21.15
CA PHE A 67 3.86 6.71 22.36
C PHE A 67 4.62 7.15 23.62
N LEU A 68 5.95 7.17 23.59
CA LEU A 68 6.76 7.63 24.73
C LEU A 68 6.57 9.12 24.99
N GLU A 69 6.54 9.94 23.95
CA GLU A 69 6.27 11.39 24.08
C GLU A 69 4.87 11.63 24.65
N SER A 70 3.87 10.88 24.21
CA SER A 70 2.49 10.99 24.74
C SER A 70 2.41 10.69 26.24
N ILE A 71 3.28 9.80 26.75
CA ILE A 71 3.37 9.53 28.20
C ILE A 71 3.99 10.72 28.93
N LEU A 72 5.01 11.36 28.37
CA LEU A 72 5.65 12.53 28.98
C LEU A 72 4.72 13.76 29.00
N GLU A 73 3.84 13.87 28.02
CA GLU A 73 2.85 14.95 27.92
C GLU A 73 1.63 14.78 28.86
N THR A 74 1.44 13.58 29.43
CA THR A 74 0.31 13.27 30.34
C THR A 74 0.72 13.42 31.80
#